data_AF-A0A8T7DRW4-F1
#
_entry.id   AF-A0A8T7DRW4-F1
#
_cell.length_a   1.000
_cell.length_b   1.000
_cell.length_c   1.000
_cell.angle_alpha   90.00
_cell.angle_beta   90.00
_cell.angle_gamma   90.00
#
_symmetry.space_group_name_H-M   'P 1'
#
loop_
_entity.id
_entity.type
_entity.pdbx_description
1 polymer ?
#
loop_
_entity_poly.entity_id
_entity_poly.type
_entity_poly.pdbx_seq_one_letter_code
_entity_poly.pdbx_strand_id
1 'polypeptide(L)'
;MNEWCNIYTSQHNSRSRDDAFMSKPTDRELEIAIEKAIAMREENDDAFNLAKCLLSHNFRMKHLEEVLRIADRYINMGMSEQERSQLIRAIEKAKSVESYTAHQEQQRFGLE
;
A
#
# COMPACT_ATOMS: atom_id res chain seq x y z
N MET A 1 10.59 -14.70 30.92
CA MET A 1 9.31 -14.31 30.29
C MET A 1 8.76 -13.12 31.07
N ASN A 2 8.75 -11.86 30.63
CA ASN A 2 8.93 -11.27 29.30
C ASN A 2 9.55 -9.86 29.47
N GLU A 3 10.83 -9.69 29.12
CA GLU A 3 11.54 -8.40 29.08
C GLU A 3 11.28 -7.63 27.77
N TRP A 4 10.24 -7.98 27.02
CA TRP A 4 9.99 -7.46 25.67
C TRP A 4 8.92 -6.36 25.59
N CYS A 5 8.34 -5.91 26.70
CA CYS A 5 7.38 -4.78 26.70
C CYS A 5 8.00 -3.41 26.95
N ASN A 6 9.29 -3.31 27.32
CA ASN A 6 9.88 -2.04 27.79
C ASN A 6 10.76 -1.31 26.77
N ILE A 7 10.85 -1.80 25.52
CA ILE A 7 11.70 -1.20 24.48
C ILE A 7 10.93 -0.18 23.62
N TYR A 8 9.58 -0.15 23.69
CA TYR A 8 8.76 0.73 22.86
C TYR A 8 8.35 2.08 23.50
N THR A 9 8.76 2.35 24.75
CA THR A 9 8.30 3.53 25.52
C THR A 9 9.41 4.44 26.04
N SER A 10 10.59 4.46 25.41
CA SER A 10 11.68 5.39 25.80
C SER A 10 12.37 6.12 24.64
N GLN A 11 11.63 6.50 23.60
CA GLN A 11 12.11 7.45 22.57
C GLN A 11 11.04 8.49 22.18
N HIS A 12 10.29 9.02 23.15
CA HIS A 12 9.32 10.11 22.93
C HIS A 12 9.86 11.44 23.47
N ASN A 13 11.03 11.90 22.99
CA ASN A 13 11.46 13.30 23.23
C ASN A 13 12.37 13.88 22.13
N SER A 14 11.99 13.70 20.86
CA SER A 14 12.62 14.36 19.69
C SER A 14 11.69 14.50 18.47
N ARG A 15 10.36 14.38 18.67
CA ARG A 15 9.34 14.34 17.60
C ARG A 15 8.78 15.73 17.24
N SER A 16 9.48 16.49 16.41
CA SER A 16 8.83 17.64 15.74
C SER A 16 9.36 17.98 14.35
N ARG A 17 10.49 17.41 13.89
CA ARG A 17 10.98 17.58 12.51
C ARG A 17 10.79 16.35 11.61
N ASP A 18 10.78 15.15 12.18
CA ASP A 18 10.78 13.90 11.40
C ASP A 18 9.37 13.44 10.98
N ASP A 19 8.33 13.89 11.68
CA ASP A 19 6.95 13.49 11.38
C ASP A 19 6.45 14.04 10.04
N ALA A 20 7.00 15.16 9.56
CA ALA A 20 6.71 15.69 8.22
C ALA A 20 7.29 14.79 7.12
N PHE A 21 8.43 14.14 7.35
CA PHE A 21 9.07 13.23 6.40
C PHE A 21 8.35 11.87 6.29
N MET A 22 7.60 11.49 7.32
CA MET A 22 6.77 10.28 7.36
C MET A 22 5.29 10.56 7.06
N SER A 23 4.94 11.81 6.75
CA SER A 23 3.56 12.19 6.42
C SER A 23 3.12 11.62 5.08
N LYS A 24 1.80 11.40 4.91
CA LYS A 24 1.24 10.97 3.63
C LYS A 24 1.62 12.01 2.58
N PRO A 25 2.24 11.62 1.44
CA PRO A 25 2.56 12.57 0.39
C PRO A 25 1.28 13.22 -0.12
N THR A 26 1.38 14.49 -0.51
CA THR A 26 0.29 15.15 -1.24
C THR A 26 0.03 14.43 -2.56
N ASP A 27 -1.18 14.60 -3.12
CA ASP A 27 -1.53 13.99 -4.40
C ASP A 27 -0.54 14.38 -5.50
N ARG A 28 -0.03 15.62 -5.47
CA ARG A 28 0.95 16.12 -6.41
C ARG A 28 2.33 15.49 -6.23
N GLU A 29 2.80 15.36 -5.00
CA GLU A 29 4.09 14.69 -4.72
C GLU A 29 4.03 13.21 -5.11
N LEU A 30 2.90 12.55 -4.83
CA LEU A 30 2.67 11.16 -5.22
C LEU A 30 2.64 11.01 -6.74
N GLU A 31 1.93 11.89 -7.46
CA GLU A 31 1.89 11.90 -8.93
C GLU A 31 3.29 12.00 -9.53
N ILE A 32 4.08 12.97 -9.08
CA ILE A 32 5.47 13.17 -9.54
C ILE A 32 6.34 11.93 -9.24
N ALA A 33 6.21 11.35 -8.05
CA ALA A 33 6.97 10.15 -7.68
C ALA A 33 6.61 8.94 -8.56
N ILE A 34 5.33 8.80 -8.91
CA ILE A 34 4.85 7.74 -9.80
C ILE A 34 5.35 7.94 -11.23
N GLU A 35 5.28 9.17 -11.76
CA GLU A 35 5.85 9.50 -13.09
C GLU A 35 7.34 9.14 -13.15
N LYS A 36 8.10 9.50 -12.12
CA LYS A 36 9.54 9.19 -12.07
C LYS A 36 9.79 7.68 -11.99
N ALA A 37 9.01 6.94 -11.20
CA ALA A 37 9.11 5.49 -11.15
C ALA A 37 8.78 4.82 -12.49
N ILE A 38 7.78 5.32 -13.23
CA ILE A 38 7.49 4.83 -14.58
C ILE A 38 8.71 5.01 -15.48
N ALA A 39 9.30 6.21 -15.51
CA ALA A 39 10.49 6.50 -16.31
C ALA A 39 11.68 5.58 -15.93
N MET A 40 11.95 5.39 -14.63
CA MET A 40 13.01 4.47 -14.17
C MET A 40 12.82 3.04 -14.66
N ARG A 41 11.56 2.56 -14.71
CA ARG A 41 11.25 1.22 -15.24
C ARG A 41 11.44 1.14 -16.76
N GLU A 42 11.11 2.20 -17.49
CA GLU A 42 11.24 2.27 -18.95
C GLU A 42 12.71 2.38 -19.39
N GLU A 43 13.50 3.16 -18.66
CA GLU A 43 14.95 3.35 -18.89
C GLU A 43 15.80 2.19 -18.36
N ASN A 44 15.17 1.22 -17.67
CA ASN A 44 15.82 0.10 -17.00
C ASN A 44 16.84 0.54 -15.92
N ASP A 45 16.63 1.73 -15.36
CA ASP A 45 17.42 2.37 -14.30
C ASP A 45 16.74 2.17 -12.93
N ASP A 46 16.39 0.93 -12.62
CA ASP A 46 15.74 0.54 -11.36
C ASP A 46 16.63 -0.40 -10.53
N ALA A 47 17.88 0.02 -10.30
CA ALA A 47 18.92 -0.82 -9.68
C ALA A 47 18.55 -1.38 -8.31
N PHE A 48 17.68 -0.69 -7.57
CA PHE A 48 17.22 -1.10 -6.23
C PHE A 48 15.74 -1.53 -6.19
N ASN A 49 15.11 -1.76 -7.34
CA ASN A 49 13.68 -2.07 -7.46
C ASN A 49 12.76 -1.00 -6.83
N LEU A 50 13.23 0.25 -6.73
CA LEU A 50 12.45 1.38 -6.20
C LEU A 50 11.20 1.61 -7.02
N ALA A 51 11.33 1.64 -8.35
CA ALA A 51 10.20 1.85 -9.24
C ALA A 51 9.22 0.69 -9.14
N LYS A 52 9.70 -0.55 -9.22
CA LYS A 52 8.88 -1.74 -9.05
C LYS A 52 8.10 -1.72 -7.72
N CYS A 53 8.78 -1.45 -6.61
CA CYS A 53 8.17 -1.41 -5.28
C CYS A 53 7.14 -0.30 -5.17
N LEU A 54 7.49 0.93 -5.56
CA LEU A 54 6.59 2.09 -5.48
C LEU A 54 5.34 1.90 -6.34
N LEU A 55 5.48 1.46 -7.59
CA LEU A 55 4.35 1.22 -8.49
C LEU A 55 3.45 0.10 -8.01
N SER A 56 4.04 -1.03 -7.56
CA SER A 56 3.29 -2.16 -7.01
C SER A 56 2.53 -1.77 -5.74
N HIS A 57 3.18 -1.05 -4.83
CA HIS A 57 2.56 -0.59 -3.59
C HIS A 57 1.46 0.42 -3.86
N ASN A 58 1.68 1.42 -4.71
CA ASN A 58 0.66 2.39 -5.08
C ASN A 58 -0.57 1.72 -5.70
N PHE A 59 -0.36 0.74 -6.58
CA PHE A 59 -1.45 -0.02 -7.18
C PHE A 59 -2.26 -0.79 -6.12
N ARG A 60 -1.60 -1.55 -5.24
CA ARG A 60 -2.26 -2.28 -4.13
C ARG A 60 -2.96 -1.34 -3.16
N MET A 61 -2.34 -0.20 -2.83
CA MET A 61 -2.86 0.76 -1.87
C MET A 61 -4.21 1.33 -2.30
N LYS A 62 -4.39 1.65 -3.59
CA LYS A 62 -5.68 2.14 -4.12
C LYS A 62 -6.83 1.16 -3.88
N HIS A 63 -6.58 -0.14 -3.95
CA HIS A 63 -7.59 -1.15 -3.69
C HIS A 63 -7.88 -1.31 -2.20
N LEU A 64 -6.86 -1.16 -1.34
CA LEU A 64 -7.04 -1.18 0.11
C LEU A 64 -7.79 0.06 0.63
N GLU A 65 -7.48 1.24 0.08
CA GLU A 65 -8.22 2.47 0.38
C GLU A 65 -9.70 2.35 -0.01
N GLU A 66 -10.00 1.72 -1.15
CA GLU A 66 -11.38 1.46 -1.57
C GLU A 66 -12.10 0.48 -0.64
N VAL A 67 -11.43 -0.59 -0.20
CA VAL A 67 -11.96 -1.53 0.80
C VAL A 67 -12.27 -0.78 2.11
N LEU A 68 -11.35 0.07 2.57
CA LEU A 68 -11.54 0.86 3.78
C LEU A 68 -12.75 1.79 3.66
N ARG A 69 -12.87 2.50 2.53
CA ARG A 69 -13.99 3.41 2.26
C ARG A 69 -15.35 2.68 2.27
N ILE A 70 -15.42 1.49 1.67
CA ILE A 70 -16.66 0.70 1.66
C ILE A 70 -16.93 0.08 3.03
N ALA A 71 -15.90 -0.35 3.75
CA ALA A 71 -16.05 -0.88 5.11
C ALA A 71 -16.58 0.18 6.08
N ASP A 72 -16.05 1.40 6.02
CA ASP A 72 -16.54 2.54 6.81
C ASP A 72 -18.01 2.83 6.49
N ARG A 73 -18.37 2.87 5.21
CA ARG A 73 -19.76 3.01 4.77
C ARG A 73 -20.66 1.89 5.30
N TYR A 74 -20.23 0.64 5.18
CA TYR A 74 -20.99 -0.54 5.62
C TYR A 74 -21.32 -0.47 7.12
N ILE A 75 -20.34 -0.09 7.94
CA ILE A 75 -20.50 0.08 9.39
C ILE A 75 -21.47 1.25 9.69
N ASN A 76 -21.27 2.39 9.02
CA ASN A 76 -22.03 3.61 9.31
C ASN A 76 -23.46 3.60 8.74
N MET A 77 -23.76 2.78 7.74
CA MET A 77 -25.08 2.69 7.09
C MET A 77 -25.95 1.51 7.56
N GLY A 78 -25.62 0.91 8.70
CA GLY A 78 -26.45 -0.14 9.30
C GLY A 78 -26.37 -1.50 8.60
N MET A 79 -25.28 -1.78 7.89
CA MET A 79 -24.91 -3.11 7.42
C MET A 79 -25.93 -3.80 6.50
N SER A 80 -26.45 -3.08 5.50
CA SER A 80 -27.37 -3.67 4.51
C SER A 80 -26.70 -4.78 3.67
N GLU A 81 -27.49 -5.71 3.15
CA GLU A 81 -27.00 -6.78 2.25
C GLU A 81 -26.36 -6.23 0.96
N GLN A 82 -26.85 -5.08 0.48
CA GLN A 82 -26.27 -4.40 -0.68
C GLN A 82 -24.85 -3.90 -0.38
N GLU A 83 -24.64 -3.26 0.77
CA GLU A 83 -23.33 -2.78 1.20
C GLU A 83 -22.39 -3.94 1.57
N ARG A 84 -22.93 -5.00 2.19
CA ARG A 84 -22.18 -6.25 2.42
C ARG A 84 -21.65 -6.84 1.12
N SER A 85 -22.49 -6.91 0.09
CA SER A 85 -22.11 -7.41 -1.23
C SER A 85 -21.03 -6.55 -1.89
N GLN A 86 -21.12 -5.21 -1.76
CA GLN A 86 -20.08 -4.30 -2.25
C GLN A 86 -18.75 -4.51 -1.51
N LEU A 87 -18.79 -4.68 -0.19
CA LEU A 87 -17.61 -4.92 0.62
C LEU A 87 -16.90 -6.22 0.23
N ILE A 88 -17.65 -7.31 0.05
CA ILE A 88 -17.08 -8.60 -0.38
C ILE A 88 -16.38 -8.45 -1.73
N ARG A 89 -17.03 -7.83 -2.72
CA ARG A 89 -16.42 -7.60 -4.05
C ARG A 89 -15.14 -6.76 -3.97
N ALA A 90 -15.13 -5.73 -3.12
CA ALA A 90 -13.95 -4.89 -2.93
C ALA A 90 -12.78 -5.69 -2.32
N ILE A 91 -13.07 -6.53 -1.32
CA ILE A 91 -12.07 -7.42 -0.69
C ILE A 91 -11.53 -8.43 -1.71
N GLU A 92 -12.39 -9.06 -2.50
CA GLU A 92 -11.98 -10.00 -3.55
C GLU A 92 -11.07 -9.33 -4.58
N LYS A 93 -11.41 -8.11 -5.00
CA LYS A 93 -10.58 -7.32 -5.91
C LYS A 93 -9.21 -6.97 -5.33
N ALA A 94 -9.15 -6.59 -4.06
CA ALA A 94 -7.88 -6.32 -3.38
C ALA A 94 -7.01 -7.59 -3.30
N LYS A 95 -7.61 -8.74 -2.97
CA LYS A 95 -6.93 -10.05 -2.95
C LYS A 95 -6.43 -10.49 -4.32
N SER A 96 -7.22 -10.28 -5.37
CA SER A 96 -6.80 -10.65 -6.74
C SER A 96 -5.64 -9.80 -7.22
N VAL A 97 -5.59 -8.53 -6.82
CA VAL A 97 -4.48 -7.63 -7.14
C VAL A 97 -3.22 -8.05 -6.41
N GLU A 98 -3.32 -8.38 -5.13
CA GLU A 98 -2.20 -8.90 -4.35
C GLU A 98 -1.63 -10.18 -4.97
N SER A 99 -2.49 -11.15 -5.31
CA SER A 99 -2.04 -12.41 -5.94
C SER A 99 -1.41 -12.17 -7.31
N TYR A 100 -1.96 -11.26 -8.13
CA TYR A 100 -1.38 -10.88 -9.41
C TYR A 100 0.03 -10.29 -9.25
N THR A 101 0.20 -9.33 -8.33
CA THR A 101 1.50 -8.70 -8.07
C THR A 101 2.54 -9.70 -7.54
N ALA A 102 2.12 -10.72 -6.78
CA ALA A 102 3.00 -11.78 -6.29
C ALA A 102 3.38 -12.81 -7.37
N HIS A 103 2.44 -13.21 -8.24
CA HIS A 103 2.70 -14.19 -9.31
C HIS A 103 3.61 -13.64 -10.42
N GLN A 104 3.55 -12.33 -10.70
CA GLN A 104 4.47 -11.70 -11.66
C GLN A 104 5.94 -11.78 -11.23
N GLU A 105 6.23 -11.90 -9.93
CA GLU A 105 7.59 -12.18 -9.46
C GLU A 105 7.98 -13.62 -9.73
N GLN A 106 7.13 -14.59 -9.39
CA GLN A 106 7.41 -16.01 -9.57
C GLN A 106 7.66 -16.41 -11.03
N GLN A 107 6.93 -15.82 -11.99
CA GLN A 107 7.13 -16.11 -13.41
C GLN A 107 8.45 -15.54 -13.97
N ARG A 108 9.01 -14.47 -13.39
CA ARG A 108 10.32 -13.94 -13.82
C ARG A 108 11.51 -14.78 -13.33
N PHE A 109 11.37 -15.52 -12.23
CA PHE A 109 12.43 -16.38 -11.68
C PHE A 109 12.44 -17.82 -12.24
N GLY A 110 11.49 -18.19 -13.11
CA GLY A 110 11.31 -19.56 -13.59
C GLY A 110 11.92 -19.90 -14.96
N LEU A 111 12.81 -19.06 -15.49
CA LEU A 111 13.45 -19.25 -16.80
C LEU A 111 14.97 -19.01 -16.73
N GLU A 112 15.68 -19.87 -16.01
CA GLU A 112 17.12 -20.10 -16.17
C GLU A 112 17.39 -21.57 -16.49
#